data_AF-A0A356K220-F1
#
_entry.id   AF-A0A356K220-F1
#
_cell.length_a   1.000
_cell.length_b   1.000
_cell.length_c   1.000
_cell.angle_alpha   90.00
_cell.angle_beta   90.00
_cell.angle_gamma   90.00
#
_symmetry.space_group_name_H-M   'P 1'
#
loop_
_entity.id
_entity.type
_entity.pdbx_description
1 polymer ?
#
loop_
_entity_poly.entity_id
_entity_poly.type
_entity_poly.pdbx_seq_one_letter_code
_entity_poly.pdbx_strand_id
1 'polypeptide(L)'
;MKNVFREELLRNNKEFKKVFNELYSKNKLTEFDELLWDIISKDKTPIRITGYGPLAFIDLFRLGLTGGRCKTCSYELVLLLDKLGIYSEAVYVVNPHFKGTEGSSFGGHWVVETVLNNKKVVIDTSLAVMGNPTHFNTLGHRVVEKKDLDTLFKIYPDLVEYQDNMVVHSLTK
;
A
#
# COMPACT_ATOMS: atom_id res chain seq x y z
N MET A 1 -2.05 -10.11 -12.00
CA MET A 1 -0.81 -9.30 -12.10
C MET A 1 0.30 -10.03 -11.35
N LYS A 2 1.54 -10.07 -11.87
CA LYS A 2 2.65 -10.75 -11.19
C LYS A 2 3.36 -9.74 -10.27
N ASN A 3 3.25 -9.91 -8.96
CA ASN A 3 3.90 -9.03 -7.99
C ASN A 3 5.36 -9.46 -7.78
N VAL A 4 6.31 -8.80 -8.45
CA VAL A 4 7.73 -9.17 -8.44
C VAL A 4 8.32 -9.19 -7.02
N PHE A 5 8.05 -8.16 -6.21
CA PHE A 5 8.57 -8.04 -4.85
C PHE A 5 8.10 -9.19 -3.96
N ARG A 6 6.80 -9.50 -3.98
CA ARG A 6 6.24 -10.62 -3.23
C ARG A 6 6.85 -11.95 -3.67
N GLU A 7 6.92 -12.22 -4.97
CA GLU A 7 7.46 -13.48 -5.50
C GLU A 7 8.94 -13.67 -5.14
N GLU A 8 9.73 -12.60 -5.17
CA GLU A 8 11.12 -12.62 -4.71
C GLU A 8 11.23 -12.95 -3.22
N LEU A 9 10.40 -12.31 -2.39
CA LEU A 9 10.41 -12.54 -0.96
C LEU A 9 9.97 -13.97 -0.61
N LEU A 10 8.93 -14.49 -1.26
CA LEU A 10 8.47 -15.88 -1.11
C LEU A 10 9.52 -16.89 -1.56
N ARG A 11 10.32 -16.58 -2.57
CA ARG A 11 11.40 -17.44 -3.05
C ARG A 11 12.61 -17.44 -2.12
N ASN A 12 12.98 -16.27 -1.60
CA ASN A 12 14.24 -16.07 -0.89
C ASN A 12 14.11 -16.22 0.64
N ASN A 13 12.90 -16.06 1.19
CA ASN A 13 12.66 -16.14 2.63
C ASN A 13 11.67 -17.27 2.98
N LYS A 14 12.21 -18.43 3.38
CA LYS A 14 11.41 -19.64 3.68
C LYS A 14 10.43 -19.44 4.84
N GLU A 15 10.81 -18.67 5.85
CA GLU A 15 9.96 -18.39 7.00
C GLU A 15 8.78 -17.50 6.60
N PHE A 16 9.05 -16.39 5.91
CA PHE A 16 8.02 -15.53 5.36
C PHE A 16 7.07 -16.31 4.44
N LYS A 17 7.62 -17.14 3.54
CA LYS A 17 6.81 -18.00 2.65
C LYS A 17 5.85 -18.89 3.43
N LYS A 18 6.31 -19.52 4.50
CA LYS A 18 5.48 -20.39 5.34
C LYS A 18 4.33 -19.61 5.96
N VAL A 19 4.62 -18.48 6.60
CA VAL A 19 3.62 -17.65 7.28
C VAL A 19 2.62 -17.04 6.29
N PHE A 20 3.12 -16.49 5.19
CA PHE A 20 2.28 -15.91 4.13
C PHE A 20 1.31 -16.95 3.57
N ASN A 21 1.80 -18.14 3.19
CA ASN A 21 0.95 -19.20 2.62
C ASN A 21 -0.09 -19.72 3.62
N GLU A 22 0.26 -19.81 4.90
CA GLU A 22 -0.68 -20.20 5.95
C GLU A 22 -1.82 -19.17 6.09
N LEU A 23 -1.49 -17.88 6.16
CA LEU A 23 -2.49 -16.81 6.26
C LEU A 23 -3.34 -16.73 4.99
N TYR A 24 -2.73 -16.88 3.82
CA TYR A 24 -3.40 -16.81 2.52
C TYR A 24 -4.39 -17.98 2.34
N SER A 25 -3.96 -19.23 2.62
CA SER A 25 -4.83 -20.42 2.52
C SER A 25 -6.03 -20.40 3.48
N LYS A 26 -5.93 -19.64 4.58
CA LYS A 26 -7.00 -19.46 5.58
C LYS A 26 -7.87 -18.22 5.30
N ASN A 27 -7.72 -17.56 4.14
CA ASN A 27 -8.40 -16.30 3.77
C ASN A 27 -8.20 -15.19 4.82
N LYS A 28 -7.04 -15.19 5.48
CA LYS A 28 -6.65 -14.15 6.47
C LYS A 28 -5.88 -13.01 5.79
N LEU A 29 -5.16 -13.35 4.72
CA LEU A 29 -4.66 -12.40 3.73
C LEU A 29 -5.36 -12.69 2.41
N THR A 30 -5.74 -11.64 1.70
CA THR A 30 -6.32 -11.73 0.36
C THR A 30 -5.55 -10.81 -0.57
N GLU A 31 -5.59 -11.07 -1.88
CA GLU A 31 -5.24 -10.03 -2.85
C GLU A 31 -6.16 -8.82 -2.68
N PHE A 32 -5.83 -7.72 -3.36
CA PHE A 32 -6.72 -6.57 -3.48
C PHE A 32 -8.06 -6.99 -4.06
N ASP A 33 -9.15 -6.63 -3.36
CA ASP A 33 -10.51 -6.93 -3.79
C ASP A 33 -10.99 -5.97 -4.90
N GLU A 34 -12.17 -6.25 -5.45
CA GLU A 34 -12.74 -5.44 -6.52
C GLU A 34 -12.98 -3.98 -6.09
N LEU A 35 -13.36 -3.76 -4.82
CA LEU A 35 -13.58 -2.43 -4.27
C LEU A 35 -12.29 -1.61 -4.26
N LEU A 36 -11.19 -2.19 -3.78
CA LEU A 36 -9.90 -1.50 -3.75
C LEU A 36 -9.36 -1.25 -5.16
N TRP A 37 -9.52 -2.20 -6.08
CA TRP A 37 -9.13 -1.98 -7.48
C TRP A 37 -9.96 -0.89 -8.15
N ASP A 38 -11.27 -0.84 -7.89
CA ASP A 38 -12.15 0.24 -8.37
C ASP A 38 -11.67 1.59 -7.85
N ILE A 39 -11.39 1.71 -6.54
CA ILE A 39 -10.80 2.91 -5.93
C ILE A 39 -9.51 3.32 -6.63
N ILE A 40 -8.51 2.43 -6.70
CA ILE A 40 -7.20 2.71 -7.33
C ILE A 40 -7.38 3.11 -8.81
N SER A 41 -8.35 2.53 -9.50
CA SER A 41 -8.60 2.81 -10.92
C SER A 41 -9.20 4.19 -11.18
N LYS A 42 -9.78 4.86 -10.17
CA LYS A 42 -10.34 6.21 -10.30
C LYS A 42 -9.29 7.29 -10.37
N ASP A 43 -8.12 7.03 -9.81
CA ASP A 43 -7.02 7.96 -9.86
C ASP A 43 -6.44 8.04 -11.29
N LYS A 44 -6.31 9.28 -11.76
CA LYS A 44 -5.70 9.69 -13.03
C LYS A 44 -4.60 10.73 -12.81
N THR A 45 -4.24 10.98 -11.55
CA THR A 45 -3.19 11.93 -11.20
C THR A 45 -1.86 11.44 -11.78
N PRO A 46 -1.16 12.27 -12.58
CA PRO A 46 0.10 11.86 -13.18
C PRO A 46 1.21 11.68 -12.14
N ILE A 47 1.65 10.44 -11.94
CA ILE A 47 2.83 10.09 -11.15
C ILE A 47 4.05 10.02 -12.06
N ARG A 48 5.12 10.74 -11.70
CA ARG A 48 6.37 10.75 -12.46
C ARG A 48 7.32 9.69 -11.91
N ILE A 49 7.65 8.70 -12.75
CA ILE A 49 8.67 7.69 -12.46
C ILE A 49 9.80 7.82 -13.48
N THR A 50 11.05 7.93 -13.02
CA THR A 50 12.22 8.01 -13.89
C THR A 50 12.27 6.88 -14.90
N GLY A 51 12.47 7.21 -16.18
CA GLY A 51 12.49 6.25 -17.27
C GLY A 51 11.11 5.90 -17.85
N TYR A 52 10.03 6.44 -17.29
CA TYR A 52 8.67 6.29 -17.78
C TYR A 52 8.05 7.66 -18.09
N GLY A 53 7.00 7.65 -18.93
CA GLY A 53 6.11 8.80 -19.09
C GLY A 53 5.23 9.00 -17.84
N PRO A 54 4.27 9.94 -17.87
CA PRO A 54 3.28 10.07 -16.81
C PRO A 54 2.49 8.76 -16.66
N LEU A 55 2.42 8.23 -15.43
CA LEU A 55 1.70 7.01 -15.09
C LEU A 55 0.56 7.33 -14.13
N ALA A 56 -0.58 6.63 -14.23
CA ALA A 56 -1.59 6.66 -13.18
C ALA A 56 -1.22 5.69 -12.06
N PHE A 57 -1.83 5.83 -10.87
CA PHE A 57 -1.52 4.94 -9.74
C PHE A 57 -1.71 3.45 -10.06
N ILE A 58 -2.77 3.10 -10.80
CA ILE A 58 -3.01 1.72 -11.25
C ILE A 58 -1.87 1.14 -12.11
N ASP A 59 -1.16 1.99 -12.87
CA ASP A 59 -0.09 1.54 -13.76
C ASP A 59 1.13 1.06 -12.97
N LEU A 60 1.35 1.59 -11.77
CA LEU A 60 2.41 1.10 -10.88
C LEU A 60 2.23 -0.39 -10.56
N PHE A 61 1.00 -0.85 -10.36
CA PHE A 61 0.69 -2.26 -10.10
C PHE A 61 0.76 -3.10 -11.38
N ARG A 62 0.23 -2.60 -12.50
CA ARG A 62 0.20 -3.31 -13.78
C ARG A 62 1.59 -3.55 -14.35
N LEU A 63 2.48 -2.57 -14.19
CA LEU A 63 3.86 -2.60 -14.68
C LEU A 63 4.86 -3.18 -13.65
N GLY A 64 4.40 -3.52 -12.44
CA GLY A 64 5.27 -4.06 -11.39
C GLY A 64 6.27 -3.05 -10.82
N LEU A 65 5.90 -1.77 -10.77
CA LEU A 65 6.76 -0.66 -10.34
C LEU A 65 6.61 -0.30 -8.85
N THR A 66 5.94 -1.13 -8.06
CA THR A 66 5.73 -0.89 -6.62
C THR A 66 6.95 -1.20 -5.74
N GLY A 67 7.94 -1.93 -6.28
CA GLY A 67 9.22 -2.23 -5.61
C GLY A 67 9.97 -0.95 -5.24
N GLY A 68 10.50 -0.90 -4.01
CA GLY A 68 11.21 0.27 -3.49
C GLY A 68 10.39 1.55 -3.28
N ARG A 69 9.07 1.52 -3.52
CA ARG A 69 8.19 2.70 -3.53
C ARG A 69 7.04 2.61 -2.51
N CYS A 70 7.24 1.87 -1.41
CA CYS A 70 6.21 1.66 -0.40
C CYS A 70 5.64 2.96 0.17
N LYS A 71 6.49 3.96 0.44
CA LYS A 71 6.06 5.27 0.92
C LYS A 71 5.17 5.97 -0.09
N THR A 72 5.63 6.08 -1.35
CA THR A 72 4.86 6.70 -2.45
C THR A 72 3.52 6.02 -2.64
N CYS A 73 3.50 4.69 -2.75
CA CYS A 73 2.26 3.95 -2.98
C CYS A 73 1.28 4.04 -1.78
N SER A 74 1.79 4.04 -0.54
CA SER A 74 0.95 4.17 0.64
C SER A 74 0.37 5.58 0.76
N TYR A 75 1.18 6.61 0.48
CA TYR A 75 0.72 8.00 0.56
C TYR A 75 -0.29 8.28 -0.55
N GLU A 76 -0.03 7.83 -1.77
CA GLU A 76 -0.99 7.94 -2.89
C GLU A 76 -2.35 7.35 -2.52
N LEU A 77 -2.34 6.15 -1.92
CA LEU A 77 -3.56 5.49 -1.51
C LEU A 77 -4.27 6.24 -0.37
N VAL A 78 -3.55 6.76 0.64
CA VAL A 78 -4.15 7.55 1.73
C VAL A 78 -4.80 8.83 1.20
N LEU A 79 -4.12 9.54 0.30
CA LEU A 79 -4.63 10.76 -0.32
C LEU A 79 -5.88 10.49 -1.16
N LEU A 80 -5.86 9.41 -1.94
CA LEU A 80 -7.00 8.96 -2.74
C LEU A 80 -8.19 8.54 -1.89
N LEU A 81 -7.96 7.78 -0.82
CA LEU A 81 -9.02 7.37 0.11
C LEU A 81 -9.67 8.58 0.77
N ASP A 82 -8.88 9.57 1.19
CA ASP A 82 -9.42 10.81 1.75
C ASP A 82 -10.24 11.61 0.73
N LYS A 83 -9.78 11.75 -0.52
CA LYS A 83 -10.60 12.38 -1.58
C LYS A 83 -11.94 11.69 -1.82
N LEU A 84 -12.05 10.41 -1.45
CA LEU A 84 -13.28 9.63 -1.53
C LEU A 84 -14.07 9.60 -0.19
N GLY A 85 -13.63 10.34 0.82
CA GLY A 85 -14.27 10.40 2.14
C GLY A 85 -14.05 9.15 3.00
N ILE A 86 -13.00 8.37 2.72
CA ILE A 86 -12.66 7.14 3.45
C ILE A 86 -11.48 7.43 4.37
N TYR A 87 -11.71 7.31 5.68
CA TYR A 87 -10.66 7.47 6.67
C TYR A 87 -9.55 6.43 6.49
N SER A 88 -8.30 6.89 6.53
CA SER A 88 -7.12 6.03 6.50
C SER A 88 -5.92 6.67 7.20
N GLU A 89 -4.96 5.84 7.57
CA GLU A 89 -3.67 6.22 8.16
C GLU A 89 -2.54 5.60 7.32
N ALA A 90 -1.50 6.38 7.05
CA ALA A 90 -0.22 5.84 6.61
C ALA A 90 0.51 5.28 7.82
N VAL A 91 0.86 3.99 7.79
CA VAL A 91 1.47 3.29 8.91
C VAL A 91 2.86 2.83 8.56
N TYR A 92 3.83 3.30 9.33
CA TYR A 92 5.21 2.84 9.22
C TYR A 92 5.38 1.61 10.11
N VAL A 93 5.92 0.56 9.51
CA VAL A 93 6.17 -0.71 10.16
C VAL A 93 7.62 -1.14 9.96
N VAL A 94 8.11 -1.99 10.84
CA VAL A 94 9.32 -2.76 10.61
C VAL A 94 8.94 -4.23 10.44
N ASN A 95 9.38 -4.84 9.35
CA ASN A 95 9.26 -6.27 9.11
C ASN A 95 10.66 -6.88 8.94
N PRO A 96 11.09 -7.81 9.82
CA PRO A 96 12.43 -8.40 9.75
C PRO A 96 12.67 -9.19 8.45
N HIS A 97 11.62 -9.73 7.83
CA HIS A 97 11.73 -10.45 6.56
C HIS A 97 12.07 -9.52 5.39
N PHE A 98 11.79 -8.22 5.51
CA PHE A 98 12.02 -7.23 4.44
C PHE A 98 13.44 -6.64 4.50
N LYS A 99 14.22 -6.94 5.54
CA LYS A 99 15.57 -6.41 5.70
C LYS A 99 16.46 -6.82 4.52
N GLY A 100 17.05 -5.83 3.86
CA GLY A 100 17.93 -6.03 2.70
C GLY A 100 17.19 -6.21 1.37
N THR A 101 15.86 -6.08 1.36
CA THR A 101 15.07 -6.03 0.12
C THR A 101 15.12 -4.63 -0.51
N GLU A 102 14.67 -4.51 -1.77
CA GLU A 102 14.65 -3.24 -2.50
C GLU A 102 13.88 -2.16 -1.71
N GLY A 103 14.55 -1.04 -1.43
CA GLY A 103 13.99 0.07 -0.66
C GLY A 103 13.82 -0.18 0.85
N SER A 104 14.33 -1.29 1.39
CA SER A 104 14.21 -1.63 2.82
C SER A 104 15.52 -2.17 3.42
N SER A 105 16.52 -1.30 3.58
CA SER A 105 17.84 -1.69 4.13
C SER A 105 17.79 -2.28 5.53
N PHE A 106 16.82 -1.85 6.34
CA PHE A 106 16.68 -2.25 7.75
C PHE A 106 15.30 -2.84 8.08
N GLY A 107 14.50 -3.18 7.07
CA GLY A 107 13.17 -3.78 7.25
C GLY A 107 12.02 -2.76 7.41
N GLY A 108 12.31 -1.47 7.33
CA GLY A 108 11.30 -0.41 7.32
C GLY A 108 10.38 -0.51 6.10
N HIS A 109 9.08 -0.30 6.30
CA HIS A 109 8.07 -0.41 5.26
C HIS A 109 6.86 0.47 5.57
N TRP A 110 6.13 0.89 4.54
CA TRP A 110 4.88 1.65 4.68
C TRP A 110 3.70 0.80 4.21
N VAL A 111 2.64 0.81 5.00
CA VAL A 111 1.33 0.21 4.69
C VAL A 111 0.22 1.23 4.98
N VAL A 112 -1.01 0.92 4.58
CA VAL A 112 -2.18 1.75 4.87
C VAL A 112 -3.11 1.01 5.82
N GLU A 113 -3.51 1.65 6.91
CA GLU A 113 -4.62 1.18 7.74
C GLU A 113 -5.88 2.00 7.44
N THR A 114 -7.02 1.33 7.25
CA THR A 114 -8.29 1.99 6.92
C THR A 114 -9.47 1.20 7.47
N VAL A 115 -10.69 1.74 7.30
CA VAL A 115 -11.94 1.06 7.59
C VAL A 115 -12.71 0.88 6.29
N LEU A 116 -12.79 -0.36 5.81
CA LEU A 116 -13.61 -0.74 4.65
C LEU A 116 -14.73 -1.66 5.12
N ASN A 117 -15.97 -1.37 4.71
CA ASN A 117 -17.15 -2.14 5.11
C ASN A 117 -17.26 -2.36 6.63
N ASN A 118 -17.03 -1.30 7.42
CA ASN A 118 -17.02 -1.31 8.89
C ASN A 118 -15.99 -2.26 9.54
N LYS A 119 -14.94 -2.65 8.81
CA LYS A 119 -13.86 -3.50 9.31
C LYS A 119 -12.52 -2.80 9.17
N LYS A 120 -11.67 -2.92 10.21
CA LYS A 120 -10.28 -2.47 10.13
C LYS A 120 -9.52 -3.35 9.14
N VAL A 121 -8.89 -2.72 8.17
CA VAL A 121 -8.12 -3.36 7.10
C VAL A 121 -6.74 -2.71 7.04
N VAL A 122 -5.72 -3.54 6.86
CA VAL A 122 -4.37 -3.14 6.48
C VAL A 122 -4.18 -3.51 5.01
N ILE A 123 -3.62 -2.59 4.24
CA ILE A 123 -3.32 -2.72 2.82
C ILE A 123 -1.81 -2.57 2.65
N ASP A 124 -1.16 -3.59 2.10
CA ASP A 124 0.26 -3.54 1.77
C ASP A 124 0.41 -3.52 0.25
N THR A 125 0.73 -2.33 -0.28
CA THR A 125 0.86 -2.08 -1.72
C THR A 125 2.06 -2.77 -2.35
N SER A 126 3.11 -3.07 -1.58
CA SER A 126 4.28 -3.79 -2.09
C SER A 126 4.00 -5.28 -2.19
N LEU A 127 3.22 -5.85 -1.26
CA LEU A 127 2.76 -7.25 -1.35
C LEU A 127 1.48 -7.43 -2.18
N ALA A 128 0.77 -6.34 -2.50
CA ALA A 128 -0.55 -6.31 -3.14
C ALA A 128 -1.61 -7.14 -2.39
N VAL A 129 -1.58 -7.13 -1.06
CA VAL A 129 -2.52 -7.89 -0.22
C VAL A 129 -3.21 -7.03 0.83
N MET A 130 -4.35 -7.52 1.30
CA MET A 130 -5.18 -6.95 2.35
C MET A 130 -5.40 -7.97 3.47
N GLY A 131 -5.69 -7.48 4.67
CA GLY A 131 -5.96 -8.30 5.85
C GLY A 131 -6.29 -7.44 7.05
N ASN A 132 -6.52 -8.05 8.21
CA ASN A 132 -6.67 -7.27 9.45
C ASN A 132 -5.29 -7.02 10.11
N PRO A 133 -5.20 -6.08 11.07
CA PRO A 133 -3.92 -5.78 11.74
C PRO A 133 -3.26 -6.97 12.42
N THR A 134 -4.04 -7.88 13.02
CA THR A 134 -3.50 -9.09 13.67
C THR A 134 -2.81 -10.04 12.69
N HIS A 135 -3.34 -10.19 11.49
CA HIS A 135 -2.72 -11.03 10.45
C HIS A 135 -1.42 -10.41 9.93
N PHE A 136 -1.38 -9.08 9.79
CA PHE A 136 -0.16 -8.36 9.43
C PHE A 136 0.91 -8.44 10.53
N ASN A 137 0.50 -8.38 11.81
CA ASN A 137 1.42 -8.64 12.92
C ASN A 137 2.00 -10.06 12.84
N THR A 138 1.17 -11.05 12.48
CA THR A 138 1.61 -12.44 12.29
C THR A 138 2.56 -12.56 11.09
N LEU A 139 2.34 -11.78 10.02
CA LEU A 139 3.22 -11.66 8.86
C LEU A 139 4.58 -10.99 9.18
N GLY A 140 4.74 -10.48 10.41
CA GLY A 140 5.98 -9.91 10.92
C GLY A 140 6.01 -8.38 10.94
N HIS A 141 4.94 -7.71 10.50
CA HIS A 141 4.85 -6.24 10.56
C HIS A 141 4.72 -5.79 12.02
N ARG A 142 5.59 -4.88 12.45
CA ARG A 142 5.51 -4.23 13.77
C ARG A 142 5.34 -2.74 13.57
N VAL A 143 4.20 -2.20 14.02
CA VAL A 143 3.90 -0.76 13.93
C VAL A 143 4.92 0.04 14.74
N VAL A 144 5.50 1.06 14.11
CA VAL A 144 6.42 2.01 14.74
C VAL A 144 5.74 3.37 14.87
N GLU A 145 5.08 3.85 13.83
CA GLU A 145 4.34 5.10 13.83
C GLU A 145 3.12 5.02 12.92
N LYS A 146 2.12 5.84 13.23
CA LYS A 146 0.92 6.05 12.42
C LYS A 146 0.77 7.53 12.14
N LYS A 147 0.39 7.86 10.91
CA LYS A 147 0.18 9.22 10.46
C LYS A 147 -1.20 9.29 9.80
N ASP A 148 -2.11 10.00 10.45
CA ASP A 148 -3.32 10.47 9.78
C ASP A 148 -2.99 11.54 8.75
N LEU A 149 -3.99 11.92 7.97
CA LEU A 149 -3.83 12.89 6.89
C LEU A 149 -3.35 14.25 7.39
N ASP A 150 -3.91 14.76 8.49
CA ASP A 150 -3.52 16.04 9.08
C ASP A 150 -2.04 16.04 9.50
N THR A 151 -1.56 14.93 10.05
CA THR A 151 -0.15 14.75 10.40
C THR A 151 0.71 14.69 9.15
N LEU A 152 0.28 14.00 8.09
CA LEU A 152 1.00 13.97 6.82
C LEU A 152 1.13 15.37 6.22
N PHE A 153 0.06 16.17 6.19
CA PHE A 153 0.07 17.53 5.67
C PHE A 153 0.93 18.50 6.48
N LYS A 154 0.99 18.33 7.81
CA LYS A 154 1.91 19.13 8.65
C LYS A 154 3.38 18.82 8.37
N ILE A 155 3.71 17.56 8.08
CA ILE A 155 5.09 17.13 7.82
C ILE A 155 5.48 17.42 6.36
N TYR A 156 4.53 17.27 5.43
CA TYR A 156 4.71 17.42 4.00
C TYR A 156 3.61 18.33 3.42
N PRO A 157 3.75 19.66 3.54
CA PRO A 157 2.72 20.60 3.09
C PRO A 157 2.44 20.55 1.58
N ASP A 158 3.41 20.11 0.78
CA ASP A 158 3.29 19.86 -0.65
C ASP A 158 2.25 18.79 -0.99
N LEU A 159 1.97 17.87 -0.06
CA LEU A 159 0.91 16.88 -0.24
C LEU A 159 -0.48 17.51 -0.25
N VAL A 160 -0.68 18.69 0.36
CA VAL A 160 -1.96 19.41 0.31
C VAL A 160 -2.26 19.85 -1.12
N GLU A 161 -1.31 20.56 -1.73
CA GLU A 161 -1.43 21.01 -3.12
C GLU A 161 -1.53 19.82 -4.08
N TYR A 162 -0.74 18.77 -3.86
CA TYR A 162 -0.85 17.55 -4.65
C TYR A 162 -2.25 16.95 -4.55
N GLN A 163 -2.80 16.81 -3.33
CA GLN A 163 -4.12 16.25 -3.12
C GLN A 163 -5.20 17.09 -3.81
N ASP A 164 -5.17 18.42 -3.67
CA ASP A 164 -6.12 19.33 -4.31
C ASP A 164 -6.12 19.27 -5.84
N ASN A 165 -4.98 18.89 -6.42
CA ASN A 165 -4.83 18.70 -7.85
C ASN A 165 -5.03 17.24 -8.30
N MET A 166 -5.38 16.31 -7.40
CA MET A 166 -5.65 14.92 -7.78
C MET A 166 -6.83 14.84 -8.74
N VAL A 167 -6.65 14.09 -9.82
CA VAL A 167 -7.68 13.87 -10.85
C VAL A 167 -8.36 12.55 -10.56
N VAL A 168 -9.45 12.60 -9.78
CA VAL A 168 -10.22 11.41 -9.39
C VAL A 168 -11.53 11.37 -10.17
N HIS A 169 -11.75 10.32 -10.96
CA HIS A 169 -13.03 10.13 -11.64
C HIS A 169 -14.15 9.90 -10.62
N SER A 170 -15.20 10.73 -10.67
CA SER A 170 -16.34 10.62 -9.77
C SER A 170 -17.06 9.28 -9.96
N LEU A 171 -17.54 8.69 -8.86
CA LEU A 171 -18.65 7.75 -8.89
C LEU A 171 -19.90 8.50 -9.37
N THR A 172 -20.09 8.63 -10.68
CA THR A 172 -21.44 8.87 -11.18
C THR A 172 -22.23 7.59 -10.86
N LYS A 173 -23.25 7.77 -10.00
CA LYS A 173 -24.28 6.77 -9.72
C LYS A 173 -24.99 6.33 -11.00
#